data_AF-A0AAE0JAH4-F1
#
_entry.id   AF-A0AAE0JAH4-F1
#
_cell.length_a   1.000
_cell.length_b   1.000
_cell.length_c   1.000
_cell.angle_alpha   90.00
_cell.angle_beta   90.00
_cell.angle_gamma   90.00
#
_symmetry.space_group_name_H-M   'P 1'
#
loop_
_entity.id
_entity.type
_entity.pdbx_description
1 polymer ?
#
loop_
_entity_poly.entity_id
_entity_poly.type
_entity_poly.pdbx_seq_one_letter_code
_entity_poly.pdbx_strand_id
1 'polypeptide(L)'
;MNEPTIFEQPIHSKDPEVGEDAIYMPEYGANGRGPSRVGEEGEEEDDFRDYVFPEERKLGTWSTAFLIINRVIGAGIFSTPSSIIHNTNSVGATLLFWVLGGVMTFCGLAVYLEFGTAIPRSGGEKVYLERVYRKPKYLATCIFAVQFILFAISTAGSVSFSSYLLRCVLGSSSSSSSSTSGQAQEEATKYDGTWLNRGIAVAAITVVCLIHAFLPRLGIWLSNGLGVFKLVLLSLVVCTGFAALAGRMEGESPGNFGSFDGPGDATGNYGDDQTDGMGKDVAGSAAGYALALLQVLYSYGGWENANYVLSEVRDAPRTLRLAAPIAIATVTVLYVLANIAYFAAMTKDELSKSGVVPTAIFFTRVWGPSAFTDRVMPLFLALSALGNVFAQSFAMPRVKQELAKEGTLPFSRFWASDWPEQKSPTGAILLHWIFTVALILGSSTKDVYQFLSNIFTYSGNWIKVFLGVGLLYLNFTPSENWATPENKRFHSYPVLTVFWVVGLLYTCAAPFIPNKLLTKVHFSVVPALGTGMLVIGVVYWVVWAKVLPAFGFSIQHEVVVLPDGSERVKYKRVRPRGGRGGARRRRNGGRGGGRGGTTVVWR
;
A
#
# COMPACT_ATOMS: atom_id res chain seq x y z
N MET A 1 -29.12 9.76 -23.55
CA MET A 1 -28.62 10.85 -22.68
C MET A 1 -27.28 11.29 -23.25
N ASN A 2 -27.19 12.51 -23.75
CA ASN A 2 -25.98 13.02 -24.40
C ASN A 2 -24.84 13.12 -23.37
N GLU A 3 -23.67 12.57 -23.71
CA GLU A 3 -22.45 12.74 -22.92
C GLU A 3 -22.17 14.24 -22.75
N PRO A 4 -21.87 14.73 -21.53
CA PRO A 4 -21.55 16.13 -21.33
C PRO A 4 -20.25 16.49 -22.04
N THR A 5 -20.31 17.49 -22.92
CA THR A 5 -19.22 18.16 -23.64
C THR A 5 -18.28 18.94 -22.71
N ILE A 6 -17.72 18.25 -21.70
CA ILE A 6 -16.74 18.79 -20.75
C ILE A 6 -15.33 18.25 -21.05
N PHE A 7 -15.23 17.22 -21.89
CA PHE A 7 -13.97 16.64 -22.34
C PHE A 7 -13.73 17.05 -23.80
N GLU A 8 -13.04 18.17 -24.02
CA GLU A 8 -12.20 18.23 -25.22
C GLU A 8 -11.08 17.19 -25.00
N GLN A 9 -10.77 16.42 -26.05
CA GLN A 9 -9.65 15.48 -26.03
C GLN A 9 -8.39 16.21 -25.56
N PRO A 10 -7.43 15.52 -24.92
CA PRO A 10 -6.06 16.04 -24.88
C PRO A 10 -5.71 16.43 -26.31
N ILE A 11 -5.26 17.66 -26.52
CA ILE A 11 -4.66 18.01 -27.81
C ILE A 11 -3.40 17.15 -27.85
N HIS A 12 -3.43 16.05 -28.59
CA HIS A 12 -2.20 15.42 -29.01
C HIS A 12 -1.41 16.50 -29.74
N SER A 13 -0.23 16.87 -29.25
CA SER A 13 0.71 17.59 -30.09
C SER A 13 0.84 16.74 -31.35
N LYS A 14 0.55 17.33 -32.52
CA LYS A 14 0.81 16.67 -33.78
C LYS A 14 2.23 16.10 -33.71
N ASP A 15 2.39 14.85 -34.12
CA ASP A 15 3.71 14.32 -34.44
C ASP A 15 4.41 15.38 -35.30
N PRO A 16 5.66 15.79 -34.98
CA PRO A 16 6.42 16.57 -35.94
C PRO A 16 6.46 15.74 -37.22
N GLU A 17 5.92 16.30 -38.30
CA GLU A 17 6.02 15.70 -39.63
C GLU A 17 7.49 15.30 -39.82
N VAL A 18 7.73 14.00 -40.01
CA VAL A 18 9.05 13.48 -40.32
C VAL A 18 9.42 14.06 -41.68
N GLY A 19 10.08 15.21 -41.66
CA GLY A 19 10.83 15.69 -42.80
C GLY A 19 11.93 14.67 -43.08
N GLU A 20 11.93 14.14 -44.30
CA GLU A 20 13.09 13.46 -44.87
C GLU A 20 14.26 14.44 -44.83
N ASP A 21 15.07 14.40 -43.77
CA ASP A 21 16.49 14.75 -43.74
C ASP A 21 16.99 14.77 -42.29
N ALA A 22 17.82 13.77 -41.95
CA ALA A 22 18.97 13.82 -41.04
C ALA A 22 19.12 12.52 -40.23
N ILE A 23 19.80 11.56 -40.85
CA ILE A 23 20.60 10.56 -40.16
C ILE A 23 21.78 11.29 -39.49
N TYR A 24 21.87 11.32 -38.16
CA TYR A 24 23.14 11.21 -37.44
C TYR A 24 22.92 10.97 -35.93
N MET A 25 23.38 9.82 -35.44
CA MET A 25 23.65 9.57 -34.02
C MET A 25 24.90 10.36 -33.60
N PRO A 26 24.89 11.16 -32.52
CA PRO A 26 26.13 11.66 -31.95
C PRO A 26 26.75 10.58 -31.05
N GLU A 27 28.00 10.22 -31.34
CA GLU A 27 28.86 9.43 -30.46
C GLU A 27 29.00 10.09 -29.08
N TYR A 28 28.90 9.27 -28.03
CA TYR A 28 29.20 9.68 -26.66
C TYR A 28 30.70 9.94 -26.50
N GLY A 29 31.09 11.21 -26.55
CA GLY A 29 32.42 11.67 -26.20
C GLY A 29 32.65 11.64 -24.69
N ALA A 30 33.61 10.84 -24.26
CA ALA A 30 34.19 10.87 -22.91
C ALA A 30 34.92 12.20 -22.69
N ASN A 31 34.31 13.15 -21.97
CA ASN A 31 35.02 14.19 -21.21
C ASN A 31 34.07 14.89 -20.24
N GLY A 32 34.33 14.72 -18.94
CA GLY A 32 33.58 15.33 -17.85
C GLY A 32 33.74 16.84 -17.75
N ARG A 33 32.80 17.58 -18.33
CA ARG A 33 32.53 18.98 -17.97
C ARG A 33 31.02 19.15 -17.77
N GLY A 34 30.65 19.89 -16.72
CA GLY A 34 29.28 20.12 -16.27
C GLY A 34 28.39 20.80 -17.33
N PRO A 35 27.07 20.92 -17.07
CA PRO A 35 26.12 21.33 -18.08
C PRO A 35 26.39 22.74 -18.57
N SER A 36 26.82 22.86 -19.82
CA SER A 36 26.92 24.12 -20.55
C SER A 36 25.52 24.61 -20.93
N ARG A 37 25.19 25.84 -20.52
CA ARG A 37 24.09 26.63 -21.11
C ARG A 37 24.42 26.94 -22.57
N VAL A 38 23.48 26.69 -23.47
CA VAL A 38 23.51 27.19 -24.84
C VAL A 38 22.23 28.00 -25.09
N GLY A 39 22.42 29.30 -25.31
CA GLY A 39 21.78 30.09 -26.37
C GLY A 39 20.33 30.51 -26.21
N GLU A 40 20.14 31.80 -25.95
CA GLU A 40 18.88 32.55 -26.01
C GLU A 40 18.31 32.64 -27.45
N GLU A 41 16.98 32.50 -27.59
CA GLU A 41 16.10 33.49 -28.23
C GLU A 41 14.62 33.06 -28.10
N GLY A 42 13.85 33.78 -27.26
CA GLY A 42 12.45 34.09 -27.59
C GLY A 42 11.31 33.11 -27.31
N GLU A 43 11.46 32.06 -26.51
CA GLU A 43 10.31 31.24 -26.09
C GLU A 43 9.90 31.53 -24.64
N GLU A 44 8.61 31.78 -24.42
CA GLU A 44 8.02 31.87 -23.08
C GLU A 44 8.49 30.66 -22.26
N GLU A 45 9.11 30.90 -21.09
CA GLU A 45 9.50 29.83 -20.15
C GLU A 45 8.26 28.99 -19.81
N ASP A 46 8.09 27.92 -20.55
CA ASP A 46 6.94 27.03 -20.46
C ASP A 46 7.17 26.17 -19.19
N ASP A 47 6.31 26.37 -18.18
CA ASP A 47 6.38 25.81 -16.81
C ASP A 47 6.14 24.27 -16.80
N PHE A 48 6.93 23.54 -17.59
CA PHE A 48 6.97 22.09 -17.62
C PHE A 48 7.97 21.57 -16.59
N ARG A 49 7.56 20.55 -15.82
CA ARG A 49 8.47 19.76 -14.99
C ARG A 49 8.70 18.41 -15.66
N ASP A 50 9.93 18.16 -16.09
CA ASP A 50 10.34 16.87 -16.62
C ASP A 50 10.68 15.91 -15.45
N TYR A 51 10.00 14.76 -15.40
CA TYR A 51 10.33 13.65 -14.48
C TYR A 51 10.98 12.51 -15.25
N VAL A 52 12.06 12.80 -15.97
CA VAL A 52 12.87 11.77 -16.65
C VAL A 52 13.91 11.24 -15.66
N PHE A 53 13.83 9.95 -15.32
CA PHE A 53 14.85 9.30 -14.51
C PHE A 53 16.01 8.84 -15.39
N PRO A 54 17.25 9.31 -15.15
CA PRO A 54 18.42 8.80 -15.85
C PRO A 54 18.50 7.27 -15.72
N GLU A 55 18.86 6.56 -16.78
CA GLU A 55 18.97 5.09 -16.77
C GLU A 55 19.90 4.55 -15.66
N GLU A 56 20.94 5.31 -15.34
CA GLU A 56 21.87 5.00 -14.24
C GLU A 56 21.21 5.00 -12.85
N ARG A 57 20.07 5.66 -12.70
CA ARG A 57 19.31 5.74 -11.44
C ARG A 57 18.18 4.73 -11.36
N LYS A 58 17.91 3.96 -12.42
CA LYS A 58 16.82 2.98 -12.43
C LYS A 58 17.17 1.74 -11.61
N LEU A 59 16.16 1.19 -10.93
CA LEU A 59 16.28 0.02 -10.07
C LEU A 59 16.42 -1.26 -10.91
N GLY A 60 17.46 -2.05 -10.66
CA GLY A 60 17.61 -3.41 -11.20
C GLY A 60 16.93 -4.47 -10.33
N THR A 61 16.97 -5.73 -10.76
CA THR A 61 16.30 -6.88 -10.11
C THR A 61 16.50 -6.99 -8.61
N TRP A 62 17.75 -6.91 -8.13
CA TRP A 62 18.03 -7.04 -6.69
C TRP A 62 17.53 -5.84 -5.89
N SER A 63 17.69 -4.63 -6.44
CA SER A 63 17.17 -3.40 -5.82
C SER A 63 15.64 -3.41 -5.74
N THR A 64 14.96 -3.85 -6.79
CA THR A 64 13.51 -4.02 -6.81
C THR A 64 13.04 -5.13 -5.86
N ALA A 65 13.75 -6.25 -5.79
CA ALA A 65 13.44 -7.32 -4.84
C ALA A 65 13.60 -6.84 -3.39
N PHE A 66 14.67 -6.12 -3.10
CA PHE A 66 14.90 -5.54 -1.77
C PHE A 66 13.86 -4.46 -1.42
N LEU A 67 13.42 -3.66 -2.39
CA LEU A 67 12.32 -2.70 -2.21
C LEU A 67 11.03 -3.39 -1.78
N ILE A 68 10.70 -4.54 -2.41
CA ILE A 68 9.54 -5.36 -2.03
C ILE A 68 9.75 -5.95 -0.63
N ILE A 69 10.88 -6.61 -0.38
CA ILE A 69 11.18 -7.26 0.90
C ILE A 69 11.12 -6.26 2.07
N ASN A 70 11.77 -5.11 1.95
CA ASN A 70 11.80 -4.09 2.98
C ASN A 70 10.40 -3.53 3.28
N ARG A 71 9.55 -3.44 2.26
CA ARG A 71 8.17 -2.95 2.43
C ARG A 71 7.26 -3.98 3.09
N VAL A 72 7.39 -5.25 2.73
CA VAL A 72 6.58 -6.34 3.30
C VAL A 72 7.02 -6.63 4.74
N ILE A 73 8.32 -6.72 5.00
CA ILE A 73 8.82 -6.90 6.37
C ILE A 73 8.63 -5.61 7.17
N GLY A 74 7.62 -5.64 8.03
CA GLY A 74 7.28 -4.54 8.91
C GLY A 74 6.71 -5.01 10.25
N ALA A 75 5.94 -4.13 10.90
CA ALA A 75 5.33 -4.42 12.19
C ALA A 75 4.37 -5.63 12.19
N GLY A 76 3.87 -6.02 11.01
CA GLY A 76 2.96 -7.17 10.83
C GLY A 76 3.52 -8.46 11.43
N ILE A 77 4.60 -9.00 10.88
CA ILE A 77 5.18 -10.29 11.33
C ILE A 77 5.55 -10.32 12.82
N PHE A 78 5.88 -9.16 13.40
CA PHE A 78 6.26 -9.05 14.80
C PHE A 78 5.07 -8.84 15.76
N SER A 79 3.84 -8.66 15.26
CA SER A 79 2.65 -8.33 16.08
C SER A 79 1.43 -9.20 15.76
N THR A 80 1.16 -9.48 14.49
CA THR A 80 -0.01 -10.25 14.05
C THR A 80 -0.03 -11.72 14.46
N PRO A 81 1.10 -12.43 14.75
CA PRO A 81 1.03 -13.80 15.24
C PRO A 81 0.10 -13.94 16.45
N SER A 82 0.09 -12.95 17.37
CA SER A 82 -0.83 -12.89 18.52
C SER A 82 -2.28 -12.89 18.08
N SER A 83 -2.63 -12.03 17.13
CA SER A 83 -4.01 -11.90 16.64
C SER A 83 -4.44 -13.12 15.84
N ILE A 84 -3.55 -13.73 15.06
CA ILE A 84 -3.88 -14.90 14.24
C ILE A 84 -4.17 -16.11 15.13
N ILE A 85 -3.29 -16.43 16.09
CA ILE A 85 -3.54 -17.57 17.00
C ILE A 85 -4.76 -17.33 17.90
N HIS A 86 -5.02 -16.07 18.27
CA HIS A 86 -6.22 -15.71 19.01
C HIS A 86 -7.50 -16.00 18.20
N ASN A 87 -7.48 -15.83 16.88
CA ASN A 87 -8.63 -16.05 16.01
C ASN A 87 -8.79 -17.50 15.53
N THR A 88 -7.69 -18.24 15.37
CA THR A 88 -7.74 -19.65 14.93
C THR A 88 -7.89 -20.61 16.10
N ASN A 89 -7.41 -20.22 17.29
CA ASN A 89 -7.33 -21.07 18.46
C ASN A 89 -6.69 -22.45 18.16
N SER A 90 -5.75 -22.52 17.21
CA SER A 90 -4.98 -23.73 16.89
C SER A 90 -3.63 -23.38 16.29
N VAL A 91 -2.59 -24.05 16.78
CA VAL A 91 -1.21 -23.90 16.29
C VAL A 91 -1.12 -24.37 14.84
N GLY A 92 -1.69 -25.56 14.56
CA GLY A 92 -1.72 -26.14 13.22
C GLY A 92 -2.46 -25.27 12.22
N ALA A 93 -3.66 -24.81 12.58
CA ALA A 93 -4.42 -23.88 11.75
C ALA A 93 -3.64 -22.58 11.52
N THR A 94 -3.06 -21.97 12.56
CA THR A 94 -2.25 -20.75 12.41
C THR A 94 -1.13 -20.90 11.37
N LEU A 95 -0.37 -22.00 11.44
CA LEU A 95 0.71 -22.26 10.48
C LEU A 95 0.19 -22.47 9.05
N LEU A 96 -0.93 -23.18 8.89
CA LEU A 96 -1.59 -23.34 7.59
C LEU A 96 -2.06 -22.00 7.01
N PHE A 97 -2.55 -21.08 7.86
CA PHE A 97 -2.97 -19.75 7.42
C PHE A 97 -1.79 -18.89 6.95
N TRP A 98 -0.61 -19.01 7.56
CA TRP A 98 0.60 -18.36 7.03
C TRP A 98 1.00 -18.90 5.65
N VAL A 99 0.94 -20.22 5.46
CA VAL A 99 1.17 -20.84 4.15
C VAL A 99 0.12 -20.38 3.13
N LEU A 100 -1.15 -20.41 3.50
CA LEU A 100 -2.28 -19.96 2.67
C LEU A 100 -2.12 -18.49 2.26
N GLY A 101 -1.71 -17.63 3.20
CA GLY A 101 -1.41 -16.22 2.93
C GLY A 101 -0.30 -16.05 1.91
N GLY A 102 0.78 -16.83 2.02
CA GLY A 102 1.85 -16.87 1.02
C GLY A 102 1.33 -17.29 -0.36
N VAL A 103 0.54 -18.37 -0.45
CA VAL A 103 -0.07 -18.84 -1.71
C VAL A 103 -1.01 -17.78 -2.30
N MET A 104 -1.87 -17.16 -1.50
CA MET A 104 -2.74 -16.07 -1.94
C MET A 104 -1.93 -14.86 -2.42
N THR A 105 -0.81 -14.56 -1.77
CA THR A 105 0.09 -13.47 -2.16
C THR A 105 0.75 -13.76 -3.51
N PHE A 106 1.17 -14.99 -3.78
CA PHE A 106 1.64 -15.41 -5.11
C PHE A 106 0.57 -15.32 -6.19
N CYS A 107 -0.69 -15.68 -5.87
CA CYS A 107 -1.79 -15.55 -6.83
C CYS A 107 -2.10 -14.07 -7.14
N GLY A 108 -2.11 -13.21 -6.13
CA GLY A 108 -2.23 -11.76 -6.32
C GLY A 108 -1.04 -11.16 -7.07
N LEU A 109 0.17 -11.65 -6.80
CA LEU A 109 1.37 -11.26 -7.53
C LEU A 109 1.25 -11.63 -9.00
N ALA A 110 0.73 -12.81 -9.35
CA ALA A 110 0.53 -13.19 -10.75
C ALA A 110 -0.42 -12.23 -11.48
N VAL A 111 -1.51 -11.80 -10.82
CA VAL A 111 -2.44 -10.77 -11.36
C VAL A 111 -1.70 -9.45 -11.62
N TYR A 112 -0.90 -8.99 -10.66
CA TYR A 112 -0.14 -7.74 -10.81
C TYR A 112 1.00 -7.86 -11.79
N LEU A 113 1.62 -9.02 -11.95
CA LEU A 113 2.64 -9.25 -12.98
C LEU A 113 2.04 -9.15 -14.38
N GLU A 114 0.82 -9.65 -14.60
CA GLU A 114 0.15 -9.46 -15.89
C GLU A 114 -0.11 -7.98 -16.16
N PHE A 115 -0.66 -7.25 -15.19
CA PHE A 115 -0.89 -5.80 -15.35
C PHE A 115 0.41 -5.00 -15.49
N GLY A 116 1.39 -5.19 -14.61
CA GLY A 116 2.62 -4.41 -14.55
C GLY A 116 3.60 -4.70 -15.68
N THR A 117 3.51 -5.89 -16.31
CA THR A 117 4.29 -6.19 -17.52
C THR A 117 3.60 -5.68 -18.80
N ALA A 118 2.27 -5.61 -18.82
CA ALA A 118 1.49 -5.04 -19.92
C ALA A 118 1.46 -3.50 -19.89
N ILE A 119 1.41 -2.91 -18.70
CA ILE A 119 1.29 -1.47 -18.45
C ILE A 119 2.41 -1.05 -17.49
N PRO A 120 3.66 -0.91 -17.98
CA PRO A 120 4.82 -0.58 -17.15
C PRO A 120 4.85 0.93 -16.79
N ARG A 121 3.78 1.42 -16.15
CA ARG A 121 3.64 2.81 -15.70
C ARG A 121 3.53 2.87 -14.19
N SER A 122 4.17 3.87 -13.58
CA SER A 122 4.01 4.17 -12.17
C SER A 122 2.55 4.51 -11.81
N GLY A 123 2.11 4.06 -10.63
CA GLY A 123 0.77 4.34 -10.10
C GLY A 123 -0.03 3.11 -9.66
N GLY A 124 0.47 1.89 -9.94
CA GLY A 124 -0.08 0.64 -9.44
C GLY A 124 -1.57 0.45 -9.73
N GLU A 125 -2.35 0.13 -8.70
CA GLU A 125 -3.78 -0.17 -8.77
C GLU A 125 -4.59 0.90 -9.48
N LYS A 126 -4.23 2.18 -9.30
CA LYS A 126 -4.88 3.29 -9.97
C LYS A 126 -4.86 3.11 -11.49
N VAL A 127 -3.67 2.90 -12.05
CA VAL A 127 -3.45 2.75 -13.50
C VAL A 127 -4.18 1.51 -14.03
N TYR A 128 -4.13 0.42 -13.27
CA TYR A 128 -4.78 -0.84 -13.66
C TYR A 128 -6.30 -0.71 -13.65
N LEU A 129 -6.86 -0.07 -12.62
CA LEU A 129 -8.29 0.21 -12.52
C LEU A 129 -8.77 1.13 -13.65
N GLU A 130 -8.01 2.16 -14.03
CA GLU A 130 -8.36 3.06 -15.14
C GLU A 130 -8.37 2.33 -16.49
N ARG A 131 -7.47 1.36 -16.68
CA ARG A 131 -7.48 0.52 -17.89
C ARG A 131 -8.71 -0.37 -17.97
N VAL A 132 -9.14 -0.95 -16.84
CA VAL A 132 -10.28 -1.87 -16.77
C VAL A 132 -11.61 -1.10 -16.80
N TYR A 133 -11.78 -0.16 -15.88
CA TYR A 133 -13.05 0.53 -15.60
C TYR A 133 -13.08 1.92 -16.24
N ARG A 134 -13.19 1.93 -17.57
CA ARG A 134 -13.13 3.17 -18.39
C ARG A 134 -14.36 4.06 -18.26
N LYS A 135 -15.52 3.49 -17.90
CA LYS A 135 -16.80 4.20 -17.80
C LYS A 135 -17.48 3.95 -16.45
N PRO A 136 -17.99 4.99 -15.77
CA PRO A 136 -17.80 6.41 -16.04
C PRO A 136 -16.34 6.85 -15.83
N LYS A 137 -15.85 7.80 -16.65
CA LYS A 137 -14.45 8.28 -16.58
C LYS A 137 -14.11 8.80 -15.17
N TYR A 138 -12.93 8.45 -14.67
CA TYR A 138 -12.39 8.79 -13.33
C TYR A 138 -13.15 8.20 -12.13
N LEU A 139 -14.22 7.42 -12.31
CA LEU A 139 -14.95 6.85 -11.16
C LEU A 139 -14.03 5.92 -10.35
N ALA A 140 -13.34 5.01 -11.03
CA ALA A 140 -12.43 4.08 -10.37
C ALA A 140 -11.25 4.81 -9.71
N THR A 141 -10.72 5.85 -10.36
CA THR A 141 -9.69 6.74 -9.80
C THR A 141 -10.16 7.40 -8.52
N CYS A 142 -11.39 7.93 -8.47
CA CYS A 142 -11.96 8.55 -7.27
C CYS A 142 -12.18 7.56 -6.12
N ILE A 143 -12.67 6.35 -6.42
CA ILE A 143 -12.83 5.28 -5.43
C ILE A 143 -11.47 4.90 -4.84
N PHE A 144 -10.48 4.68 -5.70
CA PHE A 144 -9.12 4.41 -5.27
C PHE A 144 -8.52 5.57 -4.48
N ALA A 145 -8.70 6.82 -4.92
CA ALA A 145 -8.17 8.01 -4.27
C ALA A 145 -8.69 8.17 -2.84
N VAL A 146 -10.00 8.01 -2.63
CA VAL A 146 -10.60 8.06 -1.29
C VAL A 146 -9.98 6.98 -0.39
N GLN A 147 -9.95 5.74 -0.85
CA GLN A 147 -9.36 4.62 -0.11
C GLN A 147 -7.89 4.88 0.24
N PHE A 148 -7.09 5.25 -0.77
CA PHE A 148 -5.64 5.38 -0.63
C PHE A 148 -5.26 6.59 0.23
N ILE A 149 -5.95 7.71 0.09
CA ILE A 149 -5.64 8.92 0.86
C ILE A 149 -5.95 8.74 2.33
N LEU A 150 -7.14 8.18 2.63
CA LEU A 150 -7.62 8.01 3.99
C LEU A 150 -6.89 6.89 4.73
N PHE A 151 -6.62 5.76 4.08
CA PHE A 151 -6.20 4.54 4.77
C PHE A 151 -4.81 4.03 4.40
N ALA A 152 -4.21 4.44 3.28
CA ALA A 152 -2.80 4.12 2.99
C ALA A 152 -1.86 5.10 3.75
N ILE A 153 -1.69 4.81 5.04
CA ILE A 153 -1.03 5.65 6.04
C ILE A 153 -0.14 4.82 6.98
N SER A 154 0.77 5.48 7.69
CA SER A 154 1.79 4.80 8.51
C SER A 154 1.34 4.45 9.94
N THR A 155 0.04 4.51 10.25
CA THR A 155 -0.44 4.47 11.63
C THR A 155 -0.05 3.21 12.41
N ALA A 156 -0.30 2.02 11.85
CA ALA A 156 -0.01 0.77 12.55
C ALA A 156 1.49 0.59 12.86
N GLY A 157 2.36 1.06 11.96
CA GLY A 157 3.81 1.10 12.20
C GLY A 157 4.20 2.05 13.33
N SER A 158 3.60 3.25 13.38
CA SER A 158 3.85 4.24 14.43
C SER A 158 3.38 3.79 15.81
N VAL A 159 2.21 3.15 15.89
CA VAL A 159 1.69 2.57 17.15
C VAL A 159 2.58 1.43 17.63
N SER A 160 2.95 0.51 16.73
CA SER A 160 3.85 -0.60 17.06
C SER A 160 5.23 -0.11 17.54
N PHE A 161 5.80 0.90 16.86
CA PHE A 161 7.03 1.57 17.32
C PHE A 161 6.88 2.07 18.76
N SER A 162 5.77 2.77 19.06
CA SER A 162 5.54 3.28 20.40
C SER A 162 5.39 2.18 21.45
N SER A 163 4.68 1.09 21.15
CA SER A 163 4.48 -0.01 22.11
C SER A 163 5.81 -0.67 22.47
N TYR A 164 6.66 -0.93 21.45
CA TYR A 164 7.99 -1.49 21.66
C TYR A 164 8.95 -0.51 22.37
N LEU A 165 8.88 0.79 22.04
CA LEU A 165 9.70 1.80 22.72
C LEU A 165 9.31 1.96 24.19
N LEU A 166 8.02 1.97 24.51
CA LEU A 166 7.54 2.03 25.89
C LEU A 166 8.01 0.82 26.68
N ARG A 167 7.96 -0.38 26.09
CA ARG A 167 8.51 -1.58 26.72
C ARG A 167 10.01 -1.46 26.97
N CYS A 168 10.78 -0.93 26.02
CA CYS A 168 12.21 -0.66 26.20
C CYS A 168 12.50 0.29 27.38
N VAL A 169 11.76 1.40 27.46
CA VAL A 169 12.03 2.48 28.43
C VAL A 169 11.58 2.08 29.83
N LEU A 170 10.40 1.48 29.94
CA LEU A 170 9.82 1.12 31.22
C LEU A 170 10.40 -0.20 31.75
N GLY A 171 10.94 -1.03 30.86
CA GLY A 171 11.31 -2.40 31.16
C GLY A 171 10.08 -3.24 31.53
N SER A 172 10.24 -4.56 31.51
CA SER A 172 9.41 -5.39 32.39
C SER A 172 9.84 -4.97 33.80
N SER A 173 9.00 -4.24 34.55
CA SER A 173 9.30 -3.97 35.96
C SER A 173 9.63 -5.34 36.54
N SER A 174 10.85 -5.52 37.02
CA SER A 174 11.37 -6.77 37.56
C SER A 174 10.43 -7.24 38.67
N SER A 175 9.41 -8.00 38.29
CA SER A 175 8.47 -8.67 39.16
C SER A 175 8.88 -10.12 39.13
N SER A 176 9.78 -10.42 40.08
CA SER A 176 9.78 -11.61 40.91
C SER A 176 9.62 -12.94 40.17
N SER A 177 10.54 -13.86 40.46
CA SER A 177 10.61 -15.28 40.10
C SER A 177 9.39 -16.16 40.46
N SER A 178 8.18 -15.60 40.52
CA SER A 178 6.92 -16.26 40.83
C SER A 178 5.69 -15.56 40.21
N SER A 179 5.84 -14.81 39.11
CA SER A 179 4.69 -14.22 38.42
C SER A 179 3.93 -15.29 37.62
N THR A 180 2.70 -15.57 38.04
CA THR A 180 1.73 -16.35 37.27
C THR A 180 1.62 -15.74 35.87
N SER A 181 1.58 -16.57 34.81
CA SER A 181 1.58 -16.16 33.40
C SER A 181 0.63 -14.99 33.06
N GLY A 182 -0.48 -14.86 33.79
CA GLY A 182 -1.43 -13.75 33.63
C GLY A 182 -0.96 -12.35 34.05
N GLN A 183 -0.03 -12.21 35.01
CA GLN A 183 0.43 -10.88 35.48
C GLN A 183 1.46 -10.24 34.53
N ALA A 184 2.41 -11.02 34.02
CA ALA A 184 3.35 -10.56 32.99
C ALA A 184 2.63 -10.16 31.69
N GLN A 185 1.49 -10.79 31.42
CA GLN A 185 0.61 -10.52 30.28
C GLN A 185 -0.05 -9.13 30.36
N GLU A 186 -0.64 -8.79 31.51
CA GLU A 186 -1.37 -7.53 31.70
C GLU A 186 -0.43 -6.31 31.69
N GLU A 187 0.81 -6.51 32.14
CA GLU A 187 1.86 -5.48 32.10
C GLU A 187 2.36 -5.23 30.67
N ALA A 188 2.42 -6.26 29.81
CA ALA A 188 2.94 -6.16 28.44
C ALA A 188 2.05 -5.31 27.50
N THR A 189 0.72 -5.30 27.72
CA THR A 189 -0.25 -4.52 26.94
C THR A 189 -0.73 -3.27 27.68
N LYS A 190 -0.23 -3.01 28.89
CA LYS A 190 -0.71 -1.94 29.80
C LYS A 190 -0.78 -0.56 29.14
N TYR A 191 0.19 -0.26 28.28
CA TYR A 191 0.31 1.05 27.65
C TYR A 191 -0.29 1.10 26.24
N ASP A 192 -0.76 -0.02 25.71
CA ASP A 192 -1.37 -0.04 24.37
C ASP A 192 -2.65 0.80 24.34
N GLY A 193 -2.77 1.62 23.30
CA GLY A 193 -3.91 2.52 23.13
C GLY A 193 -4.01 3.70 24.10
N THR A 194 -3.07 3.85 25.05
CA THR A 194 -3.02 5.01 25.96
C THR A 194 -2.66 6.30 25.24
N TRP A 195 -2.99 7.46 25.85
CA TRP A 195 -2.58 8.77 25.31
C TRP A 195 -1.06 8.94 25.23
N LEU A 196 -0.31 8.31 26.15
CA LEU A 196 1.14 8.29 26.09
C LEU A 196 1.64 7.55 24.84
N ASN A 197 1.12 6.35 24.58
CA ASN A 197 1.44 5.58 23.37
C ASN A 197 1.10 6.35 22.08
N ARG A 198 -0.08 6.99 22.06
CA ARG A 198 -0.50 7.83 20.93
C ARG A 198 0.41 9.04 20.74
N GLY A 199 0.81 9.72 21.81
CA GLY A 199 1.70 10.87 21.76
C GLY A 199 3.07 10.53 21.17
N ILE A 200 3.66 9.41 21.61
CA ILE A 200 4.94 8.91 21.08
C ILE A 200 4.78 8.49 19.61
N ALA A 201 3.69 7.81 19.24
CA ALA A 201 3.41 7.44 17.85
C ALA A 201 3.29 8.68 16.94
N VAL A 202 2.59 9.73 17.39
CA VAL A 202 2.46 11.01 16.69
C VAL A 202 3.81 11.71 16.57
N ALA A 203 4.62 11.75 17.64
CA ALA A 203 5.95 12.33 17.59
C ALA A 203 6.83 11.60 16.55
N ALA A 204 6.81 10.26 16.55
CA ALA A 204 7.57 9.45 15.62
C ALA A 204 7.19 9.71 14.15
N ILE A 205 5.89 9.66 13.80
CA ILE A 205 5.46 9.95 12.42
C ILE A 205 5.78 11.39 12.01
N THR A 206 5.65 12.35 12.93
CA THR A 206 5.97 13.75 12.67
C THR A 206 7.44 13.90 12.31
N VAL A 207 8.35 13.33 13.11
CA VAL A 207 9.79 13.36 12.81
C VAL A 207 10.11 12.69 11.47
N VAL A 208 9.53 11.52 11.20
CA VAL A 208 9.76 10.81 9.92
C VAL A 208 9.28 11.64 8.72
N CYS A 209 8.09 12.23 8.80
CA CYS A 209 7.55 13.08 7.74
C CYS A 209 8.40 14.34 7.55
N LEU A 210 8.88 14.98 8.61
CA LEU A 210 9.78 16.13 8.53
C LEU A 210 11.12 15.76 7.88
N ILE A 211 11.70 14.60 8.22
CA ILE A 211 12.93 14.10 7.58
C ILE A 211 12.70 13.89 6.08
N HIS A 212 11.60 13.24 5.67
CA HIS A 212 11.32 13.06 4.25
C HIS A 212 11.01 14.36 3.50
N ALA A 213 10.37 15.33 4.17
CA ALA A 213 10.07 16.63 3.59
C ALA A 213 11.34 17.48 3.37
N PHE A 214 12.20 17.59 4.39
CA PHE A 214 13.31 18.55 4.41
C PHE A 214 14.68 17.94 4.16
N LEU A 215 14.86 16.65 4.47
CA LEU A 215 16.13 15.92 4.36
C LEU A 215 15.93 14.60 3.58
N PRO A 216 15.36 14.61 2.36
CA PRO A 216 14.92 13.40 1.66
C PRO A 216 16.04 12.37 1.44
N ARG A 217 17.29 12.83 1.24
CA ARG A 217 18.46 11.93 1.12
C ARG A 217 18.71 11.14 2.41
N LEU A 218 18.63 11.80 3.55
CA LEU A 218 18.74 11.14 4.86
C LEU A 218 17.56 10.18 5.08
N GLY A 219 16.35 10.58 4.73
CA GLY A 219 15.16 9.73 4.83
C GLY A 219 15.29 8.42 4.04
N ILE A 220 15.78 8.49 2.79
CA ILE A 220 16.05 7.31 1.96
C ILE A 220 17.14 6.44 2.60
N TRP A 221 18.26 7.05 3.02
CA TRP A 221 19.37 6.33 3.63
C TRP A 221 18.95 5.59 4.90
N LEU A 222 18.22 6.26 5.80
CA LEU A 222 17.65 5.67 7.02
C LEU A 222 16.68 4.53 6.69
N SER A 223 15.77 4.74 5.72
CA SER A 223 14.82 3.71 5.28
C SER A 223 15.51 2.45 4.77
N ASN A 224 16.61 2.61 4.01
CA ASN A 224 17.38 1.49 3.48
C ASN A 224 18.16 0.76 4.58
N GLY A 225 18.84 1.51 5.45
CA GLY A 225 19.59 0.94 6.57
C GLY A 225 18.68 0.17 7.53
N LEU A 226 17.53 0.76 7.90
CA LEU A 226 16.53 0.07 8.72
C LEU A 226 15.95 -1.14 7.99
N GLY A 227 15.82 -1.10 6.66
CA GLY A 227 15.37 -2.25 5.87
C GLY A 227 16.29 -3.47 5.97
N VAL A 228 17.60 -3.27 5.86
CA VAL A 228 18.59 -4.36 6.04
C VAL A 228 18.52 -4.89 7.46
N PHE A 229 18.45 -3.97 8.43
CA PHE A 229 18.35 -4.31 9.84
C PHE A 229 17.13 -5.21 10.16
N LYS A 230 15.96 -4.94 9.56
CA LYS A 230 14.76 -5.78 9.74
C LYS A 230 14.98 -7.22 9.27
N LEU A 231 15.68 -7.42 8.16
CA LEU A 231 15.98 -8.76 7.64
C LEU A 231 16.89 -9.55 8.59
N VAL A 232 17.90 -8.88 9.14
CA VAL A 232 18.78 -9.47 10.16
C VAL A 232 17.98 -9.84 11.40
N LEU A 233 17.12 -8.94 11.87
CA LEU A 233 16.28 -9.17 13.05
C LEU A 233 15.30 -10.35 12.84
N LEU A 234 14.66 -10.45 11.67
CA LEU A 234 13.79 -11.57 11.35
C LEU A 234 14.56 -12.90 11.26
N SER A 235 15.75 -12.88 10.66
CA SER A 235 16.63 -14.05 10.61
C SER A 235 17.07 -14.49 12.02
N LEU A 236 17.32 -13.53 12.92
CA LEU A 236 17.62 -13.78 14.32
C LEU A 236 16.45 -14.47 15.03
N VAL A 237 15.20 -14.02 14.83
CA VAL A 237 14.00 -14.70 15.36
C VAL A 237 13.95 -16.16 14.91
N VAL A 238 14.16 -16.42 13.62
CA VAL A 238 14.18 -17.78 13.06
C VAL A 238 15.26 -18.63 13.72
N CYS A 239 16.51 -18.16 13.74
CA CYS A 239 17.63 -18.89 14.34
C CYS A 239 17.41 -19.18 15.84
N THR A 240 16.91 -18.20 16.59
CA THR A 240 16.56 -18.35 18.01
C THR A 240 15.47 -19.40 18.22
N GLY A 241 14.46 -19.46 17.34
CA GLY A 241 13.43 -20.49 17.39
C GLY A 241 13.94 -21.89 17.15
N PHE A 242 14.83 -22.06 16.16
CA PHE A 242 15.49 -23.35 15.93
C PHE A 242 16.39 -23.77 17.09
N ALA A 243 17.04 -22.82 17.77
CA ALA A 243 17.78 -23.12 19.01
C ALA A 243 16.84 -23.61 20.12
N ALA A 244 15.67 -22.97 20.29
CA ALA A 244 14.64 -23.42 21.23
C ALA A 244 14.13 -24.84 20.91
N LEU A 245 13.86 -25.14 19.63
CA LEU A 245 13.49 -26.51 19.19
C LEU A 245 14.58 -27.54 19.48
N ALA A 246 15.85 -27.15 19.43
CA ALA A 246 16.99 -27.99 19.78
C ALA A 246 17.20 -28.12 21.30
N GLY A 247 16.26 -27.65 22.13
CA GLY A 247 16.32 -27.70 23.59
C GLY A 247 17.23 -26.64 24.21
N ARG A 248 17.64 -25.61 23.46
CA ARG A 248 18.48 -24.50 23.94
C ARG A 248 17.63 -23.27 24.24
N MET A 249 16.87 -23.35 25.32
CA MET A 249 16.11 -22.22 25.86
C MET A 249 16.13 -22.24 27.39
N GLU A 250 15.99 -21.06 28.00
CA GLU A 250 15.94 -20.95 29.46
C GLU A 250 14.58 -21.32 30.03
N GLY A 251 13.48 -20.95 29.35
CA GLY A 251 12.13 -21.35 29.73
C GLY A 251 11.83 -22.83 29.45
N GLU A 252 10.72 -23.33 30.01
CA GLU A 252 10.23 -24.66 29.67
C GLU A 252 9.68 -24.72 28.24
N SER A 253 9.92 -25.84 27.56
CA SER A 253 9.37 -26.08 26.22
C SER A 253 7.85 -26.19 26.26
N PRO A 254 7.11 -25.44 25.42
CA PRO A 254 5.64 -25.42 25.45
C PRO A 254 5.00 -26.69 24.88
N GLY A 255 5.76 -27.60 24.24
CA GLY A 255 5.23 -28.86 23.72
C GLY A 255 4.21 -28.74 22.57
N ASN A 256 4.07 -27.56 21.96
CA ASN A 256 3.04 -27.26 20.94
C ASN A 256 3.08 -28.19 19.71
N PHE A 257 4.23 -28.80 19.40
CA PHE A 257 4.42 -29.68 18.23
C PHE A 257 4.23 -31.17 18.55
N GLY A 258 3.93 -31.53 19.81
CA GLY A 258 3.79 -32.93 20.24
C GLY A 258 2.46 -33.58 19.81
N SER A 259 1.43 -32.79 19.50
CA SER A 259 0.14 -33.28 19.00
C SER A 259 -0.47 -32.26 18.04
N PHE A 260 -1.20 -32.74 17.02
CA PHE A 260 -1.91 -31.88 16.08
C PHE A 260 -3.35 -31.70 16.52
N ASP A 261 -3.66 -30.53 17.09
CA ASP A 261 -5.01 -30.16 17.57
C ASP A 261 -5.95 -29.70 16.44
N GLY A 262 -5.94 -30.43 15.33
CA GLY A 262 -6.87 -30.26 14.21
C GLY A 262 -7.01 -28.83 13.67
N PRO A 263 -8.19 -28.47 13.13
CA PRO A 263 -8.51 -27.10 12.73
C PRO A 263 -8.65 -26.13 13.93
N GLY A 264 -8.73 -26.64 15.16
CA GLY A 264 -9.00 -25.85 16.36
C GLY A 264 -10.47 -25.46 16.53
N ASP A 265 -10.74 -24.74 17.62
CA ASP A 265 -12.05 -24.14 17.90
C ASP A 265 -11.99 -22.62 17.67
N ALA A 266 -12.16 -22.20 16.41
CA ALA A 266 -12.17 -20.80 16.01
C ALA A 266 -13.45 -20.04 16.46
N THR A 267 -14.33 -20.67 17.25
CA THR A 267 -15.57 -20.05 17.75
C THR A 267 -15.37 -19.18 18.99
N GLY A 268 -14.23 -19.27 19.68
CA GLY A 268 -14.00 -18.64 21.00
C GLY A 268 -14.17 -17.10 21.09
N ASN A 269 -14.26 -16.40 19.95
CA ASN A 269 -14.51 -14.95 19.88
C ASN A 269 -15.97 -14.57 19.62
N TYR A 270 -16.89 -15.55 19.60
CA TYR A 270 -18.33 -15.34 19.48
C TYR A 270 -18.97 -15.22 20.86
N GLY A 271 -20.03 -14.40 20.96
CA GLY A 271 -20.70 -14.17 22.23
C GLY A 271 -21.30 -15.44 22.82
N ASP A 272 -21.27 -15.53 24.15
CA ASP A 272 -21.84 -16.58 25.01
C ASP A 272 -23.40 -16.56 25.00
N ASP A 273 -23.99 -16.08 23.90
CA ASP A 273 -25.44 -15.89 23.80
C ASP A 273 -26.09 -17.25 23.54
N GLN A 274 -26.36 -17.90 24.68
CA GLN A 274 -26.90 -19.21 25.01
C GLN A 274 -28.07 -19.65 24.11
N THR A 275 -27.78 -19.95 22.85
CA THR A 275 -28.72 -20.55 21.90
C THR A 275 -27.97 -21.60 21.09
N ASP A 276 -28.08 -22.83 21.58
CA ASP A 276 -27.45 -24.03 21.06
C ASP A 276 -27.84 -24.29 19.60
N GLY A 277 -26.85 -24.45 18.70
CA GLY A 277 -27.11 -24.85 17.33
C GLY A 277 -25.86 -24.92 16.44
N MET A 278 -25.68 -26.06 15.77
CA MET A 278 -24.54 -26.38 14.90
C MET A 278 -24.27 -25.35 13.76
N GLY A 279 -25.27 -24.55 13.39
CA GLY A 279 -25.12 -23.48 12.39
C GLY A 279 -24.36 -22.24 12.88
N LYS A 280 -24.38 -21.93 14.20
CA LYS A 280 -23.63 -20.81 14.78
C LYS A 280 -22.15 -21.14 14.92
N ASP A 281 -21.79 -22.38 15.23
CA ASP A 281 -20.39 -22.81 15.38
C ASP A 281 -19.63 -22.76 14.06
N VAL A 282 -20.28 -23.15 12.97
CA VAL A 282 -19.72 -23.07 11.61
C VAL A 282 -19.56 -21.61 11.18
N ALA A 283 -20.58 -20.76 11.42
CA ALA A 283 -20.51 -19.33 11.09
C ALA A 283 -19.46 -18.60 11.94
N GLY A 284 -19.33 -18.96 13.21
CA GLY A 284 -18.34 -18.42 14.13
C GLY A 284 -16.92 -18.79 13.73
N SER A 285 -16.70 -20.07 13.41
CA SER A 285 -15.41 -20.55 12.91
C SER A 285 -15.01 -19.90 11.59
N ALA A 286 -15.95 -19.75 10.64
CA ALA A 286 -15.71 -19.08 9.38
C ALA A 286 -15.30 -17.61 9.58
N ALA A 287 -15.92 -16.90 10.51
CA ALA A 287 -15.51 -15.53 10.81
C ALA A 287 -14.14 -15.44 11.49
N GLY A 288 -13.87 -16.31 12.47
CA GLY A 288 -12.56 -16.38 13.12
C GLY A 288 -11.44 -16.62 12.12
N TYR A 289 -11.63 -17.59 11.22
CA TYR A 289 -10.69 -17.85 10.12
C TYR A 289 -10.57 -16.70 9.14
N ALA A 290 -11.66 -16.03 8.76
CA ALA A 290 -11.57 -14.87 7.88
C ALA A 290 -10.79 -13.71 8.50
N LEU A 291 -10.96 -13.49 9.81
CA LEU A 291 -10.21 -12.49 10.57
C LEU A 291 -8.73 -12.87 10.68
N ALA A 292 -8.43 -14.14 10.95
CA ALA A 292 -7.07 -14.67 10.93
C ALA A 292 -6.41 -14.44 9.55
N LEU A 293 -7.12 -14.78 8.47
CA LEU A 293 -6.64 -14.55 7.11
C LEU A 293 -6.45 -13.06 6.81
N LEU A 294 -7.34 -12.18 7.30
CA LEU A 294 -7.19 -10.74 7.16
C LEU A 294 -5.89 -10.24 7.81
N GLN A 295 -5.54 -10.73 9.02
CA GLN A 295 -4.27 -10.40 9.67
C GLN A 295 -3.05 -10.95 8.92
N VAL A 296 -3.17 -12.15 8.37
CA VAL A 296 -2.12 -12.73 7.52
C VAL A 296 -1.90 -11.87 6.27
N LEU A 297 -2.97 -11.50 5.56
CA LEU A 297 -2.90 -10.65 4.37
C LEU A 297 -2.33 -9.26 4.68
N TYR A 298 -2.65 -8.69 5.85
CA TYR A 298 -2.00 -7.47 6.32
C TYR A 298 -0.49 -7.66 6.47
N SER A 299 -0.06 -8.77 7.07
CA SER A 299 1.36 -9.07 7.32
C SER A 299 2.14 -9.25 6.02
N TYR A 300 1.55 -9.90 5.02
CA TYR A 300 2.15 -10.04 3.69
C TYR A 300 2.03 -8.79 2.83
N GLY A 301 1.24 -7.78 3.21
CA GLY A 301 0.98 -6.59 2.40
C GLY A 301 2.23 -5.73 2.15
N GLY A 302 2.23 -4.97 1.06
CA GLY A 302 3.31 -4.05 0.70
C GLY A 302 4.12 -4.49 -0.53
N TRP A 303 3.85 -5.66 -1.08
CA TRP A 303 4.51 -6.14 -2.30
C TRP A 303 4.07 -5.38 -3.55
N GLU A 304 2.90 -4.75 -3.51
CA GLU A 304 2.40 -3.88 -4.55
C GLU A 304 3.30 -2.65 -4.79
N ASN A 305 4.18 -2.32 -3.84
CA ASN A 305 5.00 -1.11 -3.86
C ASN A 305 5.94 -0.98 -5.06
N ALA A 306 6.39 -2.10 -5.64
CA ALA A 306 7.16 -2.04 -6.88
C ALA A 306 6.32 -1.50 -8.05
N ASN A 307 5.00 -1.72 -8.04
CA ASN A 307 4.08 -1.24 -9.06
C ASN A 307 3.81 0.27 -8.96
N TYR A 308 4.08 0.90 -7.81
CA TYR A 308 3.97 2.34 -7.64
C TYR A 308 5.10 3.12 -8.31
N VAL A 309 6.26 2.48 -8.52
CA VAL A 309 7.49 3.12 -9.03
C VAL A 309 8.01 2.43 -10.30
N LEU A 310 7.13 1.84 -11.13
CA LEU A 310 7.55 1.08 -12.32
C LEU A 310 8.38 1.88 -13.32
N SER A 311 8.10 3.17 -13.47
CA SER A 311 8.88 4.04 -14.36
C SER A 311 10.33 4.24 -13.87
N GLU A 312 10.60 3.97 -12.58
CA GLU A 312 11.94 3.98 -11.99
C GLU A 312 12.62 2.59 -12.05
N VAL A 313 11.95 1.55 -12.56
CA VAL A 313 12.50 0.19 -12.67
C VAL A 313 13.09 -0.03 -14.07
N ARG A 314 14.34 -0.47 -14.13
CA ARG A 314 15.04 -0.77 -15.38
C ARG A 314 14.43 -2.02 -16.01
N ASP A 315 14.02 -1.94 -17.29
CA ASP A 315 13.31 -3.02 -17.99
C ASP A 315 12.21 -3.63 -17.10
N ALA A 316 11.26 -2.79 -16.68
CA ALA A 316 10.25 -3.14 -15.68
C ALA A 316 9.59 -4.52 -15.92
N PRO A 317 9.20 -4.90 -17.16
CA PRO A 317 8.58 -6.21 -17.38
C PRO A 317 9.51 -7.41 -17.12
N ARG A 318 10.80 -7.32 -17.46
CA ARG A 318 11.76 -8.40 -17.15
C ARG A 318 12.11 -8.40 -15.66
N THR A 319 12.37 -7.23 -15.11
CA THR A 319 12.80 -7.05 -13.73
C THR A 319 11.73 -7.50 -12.75
N LEU A 320 10.47 -7.12 -12.94
CA LEU A 320 9.36 -7.54 -12.07
C LEU A 320 9.17 -9.06 -12.05
N ARG A 321 9.22 -9.72 -13.22
CA ARG A 321 9.05 -11.18 -13.35
C ARG A 321 10.10 -11.98 -12.58
N LEU A 322 11.25 -11.38 -12.29
CA LEU A 322 12.31 -12.00 -11.50
C LEU A 322 12.29 -11.53 -10.05
N ALA A 323 12.27 -10.22 -9.83
CA ALA A 323 12.40 -9.60 -8.52
C ALA A 323 11.24 -9.93 -7.58
N ALA A 324 10.00 -9.83 -8.09
CA ALA A 324 8.83 -9.93 -7.24
C ALA A 324 8.57 -11.37 -6.74
N PRO A 325 8.68 -12.43 -7.57
CA PRO A 325 8.59 -13.81 -7.08
C PRO A 325 9.69 -14.17 -6.07
N ILE A 326 10.93 -13.74 -6.30
CA ILE A 326 12.05 -13.97 -5.36
C ILE A 326 11.77 -13.32 -4.01
N ALA A 327 11.29 -12.08 -4.03
CA ALA A 327 10.96 -11.34 -2.82
C ALA A 327 9.84 -12.02 -2.02
N ILE A 328 8.72 -12.36 -2.67
CA ILE A 328 7.59 -13.02 -2.01
C ILE A 328 7.96 -14.43 -1.52
N ALA A 329 8.75 -15.20 -2.28
CA ALA A 329 9.23 -16.52 -1.84
C ALA A 329 10.05 -16.41 -0.56
N THR A 330 11.02 -15.49 -0.55
CA THR A 330 11.92 -15.25 0.59
C THR A 330 11.13 -14.86 1.83
N VAL A 331 10.21 -13.90 1.70
CA VAL A 331 9.36 -13.46 2.81
C VAL A 331 8.45 -14.59 3.30
N THR A 332 7.84 -15.35 2.39
CA THR A 332 6.95 -16.46 2.75
C THR A 332 7.67 -17.51 3.58
N VAL A 333 8.86 -17.93 3.16
CA VAL A 333 9.68 -18.87 3.92
C VAL A 333 10.02 -18.30 5.30
N LEU A 334 10.53 -17.06 5.37
CA LEU A 334 10.90 -16.45 6.65
C LEU A 334 9.72 -16.28 7.60
N TYR A 335 8.52 -15.96 7.09
CA TYR A 335 7.32 -15.78 7.90
C TYR A 335 6.82 -17.10 8.48
N VAL A 336 6.78 -18.16 7.67
CA VAL A 336 6.43 -19.50 8.16
C VAL A 336 7.43 -19.95 9.23
N LEU A 337 8.74 -19.78 8.96
CA LEU A 337 9.79 -20.14 9.92
C LEU A 337 9.73 -19.31 11.20
N ALA A 338 9.43 -18.01 11.13
CA ALA A 338 9.28 -17.16 12.31
C ALA A 338 8.08 -17.58 13.16
N ASN A 339 6.99 -18.03 12.55
CA ASN A 339 5.84 -18.53 13.32
C ASN A 339 6.13 -19.89 13.96
N ILE A 340 6.86 -20.77 13.29
CA ILE A 340 7.40 -21.98 13.91
C ILE A 340 8.28 -21.61 15.10
N ALA A 341 9.13 -20.59 14.98
CA ALA A 341 9.94 -20.07 16.07
C ALA A 341 9.11 -19.61 17.28
N TYR A 342 8.05 -18.82 17.06
CA TYR A 342 7.17 -18.40 18.15
C TYR A 342 6.56 -19.59 18.90
N PHE A 343 6.01 -20.58 18.18
CA PHE A 343 5.42 -21.77 18.80
C PHE A 343 6.46 -22.74 19.39
N ALA A 344 7.74 -22.62 19.04
CA ALA A 344 8.79 -23.38 19.69
C ALA A 344 9.08 -22.91 21.13
N ALA A 345 8.81 -21.65 21.43
CA ALA A 345 9.21 -21.02 22.69
C ALA A 345 8.05 -20.52 23.57
N MET A 346 6.89 -20.23 22.98
CA MET A 346 5.74 -19.65 23.68
C MET A 346 4.56 -20.61 23.67
N THR A 347 3.75 -20.62 24.74
CA THR A 347 2.49 -21.37 24.73
C THR A 347 1.47 -20.66 23.83
N LYS A 348 0.49 -21.42 23.32
CA LYS A 348 -0.63 -20.88 22.55
C LYS A 348 -1.36 -19.75 23.29
N ASP A 349 -1.63 -19.93 24.57
CA ASP A 349 -2.34 -18.94 25.41
C ASP A 349 -1.56 -17.64 25.54
N GLU A 350 -0.27 -17.74 25.88
CA GLU A 350 0.63 -16.61 26.03
C GLU A 350 0.78 -15.82 24.73
N LEU A 351 0.98 -16.52 23.59
CA LEU A 351 1.09 -15.89 22.29
C LEU A 351 -0.21 -15.17 21.92
N SER A 352 -1.37 -15.80 22.15
CA SER A 352 -2.68 -15.21 21.80
C SER A 352 -2.97 -13.89 22.50
N LYS A 353 -2.50 -13.74 23.74
CA LYS A 353 -2.75 -12.57 24.59
C LYS A 353 -1.62 -11.54 24.57
N SER A 354 -0.62 -11.69 23.69
CA SER A 354 0.60 -10.85 23.70
C SER A 354 0.45 -9.49 23.00
N GLY A 355 -0.68 -9.25 22.33
CA GLY A 355 -1.01 -7.97 21.72
C GLY A 355 -0.01 -7.57 20.63
N VAL A 356 0.57 -6.37 20.75
CA VAL A 356 1.49 -5.81 19.74
C VAL A 356 2.94 -6.26 19.95
N VAL A 357 3.26 -6.92 21.06
CA VAL A 357 4.65 -7.21 21.48
C VAL A 357 5.05 -8.70 21.61
N PRO A 358 4.51 -9.67 20.83
CA PRO A 358 4.85 -11.09 20.97
C PRO A 358 6.35 -11.37 20.86
N THR A 359 7.03 -10.66 19.96
CA THR A 359 8.44 -10.94 19.68
C THR A 359 9.37 -10.57 20.84
N ALA A 360 9.01 -9.54 21.62
CA ALA A 360 9.77 -9.22 22.81
C ALA A 360 9.62 -10.32 23.88
N ILE A 361 8.40 -10.85 24.07
CA ILE A 361 8.15 -11.96 25.00
C ILE A 361 8.91 -13.21 24.55
N PHE A 362 8.87 -13.51 23.25
CA PHE A 362 9.64 -14.62 22.65
C PHE A 362 11.12 -14.58 23.03
N PHE A 363 11.80 -13.43 22.89
CA PHE A 363 13.20 -13.34 23.26
C PHE A 363 13.44 -13.56 24.75
N THR A 364 12.60 -13.01 25.63
CA THR A 364 12.68 -13.25 27.07
C THR A 364 12.47 -14.73 27.42
N ARG A 365 11.59 -15.45 26.71
CA ARG A 365 11.38 -16.90 26.92
C ARG A 365 12.57 -17.75 26.53
N VAL A 366 13.25 -17.42 25.43
CA VAL A 366 14.37 -18.22 24.92
C VAL A 366 15.67 -17.89 25.62
N TRP A 367 15.95 -16.60 25.84
CA TRP A 367 17.23 -16.11 26.37
C TRP A 367 17.20 -15.68 27.84
N GLY A 368 16.05 -15.77 28.49
CA GLY A 368 15.86 -15.40 29.88
C GLY A 368 15.59 -13.92 30.12
N PRO A 369 15.09 -13.55 31.33
CA PRO A 369 14.98 -12.17 31.76
C PRO A 369 16.36 -11.54 31.94
N SER A 370 16.64 -10.49 31.19
CA SER A 370 17.90 -9.76 31.26
C SER A 370 17.70 -8.31 30.80
N ALA A 371 18.61 -7.41 31.20
CA ALA A 371 18.59 -6.05 30.68
C ALA A 371 18.65 -5.99 29.13
N PHE A 372 19.28 -6.99 28.51
CA PHE A 372 19.35 -7.11 27.06
C PHE A 372 18.00 -7.48 26.44
N THR A 373 17.33 -8.51 26.96
CA THR A 373 16.00 -8.94 26.48
C THR A 373 14.89 -7.96 26.82
N ASP A 374 14.96 -7.27 27.96
CA ASP A 374 13.93 -6.31 28.39
C ASP A 374 14.08 -4.91 27.79
N ARG A 375 15.28 -4.50 27.38
CA ARG A 375 15.52 -3.14 26.85
C ARG A 375 16.02 -3.15 25.41
N VAL A 376 17.06 -3.91 25.10
CA VAL A 376 17.72 -3.86 23.78
C VAL A 376 16.86 -4.53 22.71
N MET A 377 16.28 -5.71 22.99
CA MET A 377 15.42 -6.39 22.02
C MET A 377 14.14 -5.58 21.68
N PRO A 378 13.39 -5.02 22.64
CA PRO A 378 12.29 -4.11 22.34
C PRO A 378 12.74 -2.86 21.57
N LEU A 379 13.91 -2.30 21.84
CA LEU A 379 14.44 -1.19 21.04
C LEU A 379 14.68 -1.60 19.58
N PHE A 380 15.25 -2.78 19.35
CA PHE A 380 15.45 -3.32 18.00
C PHE A 380 14.12 -3.53 17.27
N LEU A 381 13.11 -4.05 17.97
CA LEU A 381 11.76 -4.22 17.44
C LEU A 381 11.08 -2.86 17.16
N ALA A 382 11.32 -1.86 18.02
CA ALA A 382 10.87 -0.49 17.77
C ALA A 382 11.53 0.07 16.51
N LEU A 383 12.86 -0.01 16.36
CA LEU A 383 13.57 0.45 15.16
C LEU A 383 13.10 -0.27 13.88
N SER A 384 12.76 -1.55 13.97
CA SER A 384 12.13 -2.30 12.89
C SER A 384 10.77 -1.72 12.50
N ALA A 385 9.88 -1.46 13.47
CA ALA A 385 8.59 -0.81 13.24
C ALA A 385 8.76 0.62 12.67
N LEU A 386 9.72 1.40 13.17
CA LEU A 386 10.07 2.73 12.66
C LEU A 386 10.57 2.66 11.21
N GLY A 387 11.36 1.65 10.86
CA GLY A 387 11.79 1.41 9.49
C GLY A 387 10.62 1.17 8.53
N ASN A 388 9.52 0.58 8.99
CA ASN A 388 8.30 0.45 8.21
C ASN A 388 7.61 1.82 8.02
N VAL A 389 7.61 2.68 9.05
CA VAL A 389 7.11 4.07 8.96
C VAL A 389 7.92 4.90 7.97
N PHE A 390 9.25 4.76 7.95
CA PHE A 390 10.12 5.39 6.96
C PHE A 390 9.79 4.93 5.53
N ALA A 391 9.65 3.62 5.31
CA ALA A 391 9.35 3.07 3.99
C ALA A 391 7.96 3.53 3.48
N GLN A 392 6.95 3.57 4.35
CA GLN A 392 5.60 4.01 4.00
C GLN A 392 5.51 5.51 3.73
N SER A 393 6.10 6.31 4.60
CA SER A 393 6.17 7.77 4.45
C SER A 393 7.01 8.20 3.25
N PHE A 394 7.78 7.29 2.65
CA PHE A 394 8.44 7.51 1.37
C PHE A 394 7.50 7.21 0.19
N ALA A 395 6.93 5.99 0.13
CA ALA A 395 6.20 5.55 -1.04
C ALA A 395 4.78 6.14 -1.16
N MET A 396 4.01 6.14 -0.06
CA MET A 396 2.59 6.49 -0.10
C MET A 396 2.34 7.96 -0.50
N PRO A 397 3.14 8.95 -0.04
CA PRO A 397 3.00 10.33 -0.51
C PRO A 397 3.18 10.49 -2.01
N ARG A 398 4.02 9.70 -2.67
CA ARG A 398 4.21 9.79 -4.13
C ARG A 398 2.94 9.44 -4.88
N VAL A 399 2.26 8.36 -4.49
CA VAL A 399 0.96 8.00 -5.09
C VAL A 399 -0.08 9.09 -4.80
N LYS A 400 -0.10 9.67 -3.59
CA LYS A 400 -0.98 10.81 -3.27
C LYS A 400 -0.66 12.04 -4.12
N GLN A 401 0.62 12.28 -4.42
CA GLN A 401 1.06 13.35 -5.32
C GLN A 401 0.61 13.09 -6.77
N GLU A 402 0.70 11.85 -7.26
CA GLU A 402 0.21 11.50 -8.60
C GLU A 402 -1.30 11.67 -8.73
N LEU A 403 -2.08 11.26 -7.72
CA LEU A 403 -3.52 11.54 -7.67
C LEU A 403 -3.81 13.05 -7.66
N ALA A 404 -2.99 13.82 -6.94
CA ALA A 404 -3.07 15.27 -6.96
C ALA A 404 -2.75 15.85 -8.34
N LYS A 405 -1.70 15.36 -9.02
CA LYS A 405 -1.29 15.82 -10.36
C LYS A 405 -2.40 15.69 -11.40
N GLU A 406 -3.30 14.73 -11.25
CA GLU A 406 -4.48 14.56 -12.10
C GLU A 406 -5.68 15.47 -11.75
N GLY A 407 -5.56 16.31 -10.72
CA GLY A 407 -6.65 17.20 -10.30
C GLY A 407 -7.79 16.52 -9.57
N THR A 408 -7.64 15.26 -9.22
CA THR A 408 -8.67 14.48 -8.52
C THR A 408 -8.84 14.89 -7.07
N LEU A 409 -7.99 15.80 -6.53
CA LEU A 409 -8.03 16.24 -5.14
C LEU A 409 -8.45 17.71 -5.00
N PRO A 410 -9.14 18.08 -3.89
CA PRO A 410 -9.31 19.49 -3.56
C PRO A 410 -7.93 20.12 -3.32
N PHE A 411 -7.71 21.33 -3.83
CA PHE A 411 -6.41 22.01 -3.76
C PHE A 411 -5.24 21.22 -4.39
N SER A 412 -5.52 20.44 -5.44
CA SER A 412 -4.55 19.57 -6.14
C SER A 412 -3.17 20.20 -6.39
N ARG A 413 -3.10 21.49 -6.76
CA ARG A 413 -1.82 22.20 -6.95
C ARG A 413 -0.91 22.19 -5.73
N PHE A 414 -1.47 22.31 -4.53
CA PHE A 414 -0.71 22.28 -3.28
C PHE A 414 -0.15 20.86 -3.02
N TRP A 415 -1.02 19.85 -3.15
CA TRP A 415 -0.65 18.45 -2.91
C TRP A 415 0.30 17.88 -3.97
N ALA A 416 0.22 18.36 -5.20
CA ALA A 416 1.08 17.98 -6.31
C ALA A 416 2.49 18.60 -6.22
N SER A 417 2.74 19.54 -5.30
CA SER A 417 3.98 20.30 -5.25
C SER A 417 5.22 19.48 -4.86
N ASP A 418 6.35 19.76 -5.49
CA ASP A 418 7.68 19.21 -5.15
C ASP A 418 8.52 20.12 -4.22
N TRP A 419 7.86 20.97 -3.43
CA TRP A 419 8.57 21.87 -2.51
C TRP A 419 9.22 21.09 -1.34
N PRO A 420 10.39 21.49 -0.81
CA PRO A 420 11.26 22.59 -1.23
C PRO A 420 12.21 22.20 -2.37
N GLU A 421 12.53 23.17 -3.24
CA GLU A 421 13.55 23.08 -4.29
C GLU A 421 13.41 21.88 -5.26
N GLN A 422 12.18 21.42 -5.52
CA GLN A 422 11.90 20.28 -6.42
C GLN A 422 12.50 18.93 -5.97
N LYS A 423 12.76 18.77 -4.66
CA LYS A 423 13.43 17.57 -4.12
C LYS A 423 12.50 16.60 -3.39
N SER A 424 11.32 17.04 -2.97
CA SER A 424 10.42 16.22 -2.13
C SER A 424 8.95 16.56 -2.34
N PRO A 425 8.02 15.59 -2.33
CA PRO A 425 6.59 15.84 -2.45
C PRO A 425 5.99 16.30 -1.10
N THR A 426 6.45 17.42 -0.54
CA THR A 426 6.11 17.82 0.84
C THR A 426 4.61 18.05 1.04
N GLY A 427 3.90 18.56 0.04
CA GLY A 427 2.44 18.67 0.10
C GLY A 427 1.79 17.31 0.35
N ALA A 428 2.12 16.31 -0.47
CA ALA A 428 1.59 14.96 -0.29
C ALA A 428 2.08 14.26 0.99
N ILE A 429 3.30 14.57 1.47
CA ILE A 429 3.80 14.10 2.78
C ILE A 429 2.94 14.68 3.90
N LEU A 430 2.60 15.97 3.84
CA LEU A 430 1.69 16.59 4.80
C LEU A 430 0.31 15.93 4.76
N LEU A 431 -0.22 15.62 3.58
CA LEU A 431 -1.49 14.88 3.46
C LEU A 431 -1.42 13.51 4.12
N HIS A 432 -0.33 12.78 3.93
CA HIS A 432 -0.08 11.50 4.60
C HIS A 432 0.00 11.67 6.12
N TRP A 433 0.71 12.69 6.60
CA TRP A 433 0.82 13.00 8.03
C TRP A 433 -0.55 13.35 8.66
N ILE A 434 -1.34 14.22 8.01
CA ILE A 434 -2.67 14.63 8.51
C ILE A 434 -3.55 13.41 8.79
N PHE A 435 -3.72 12.52 7.81
CA PHE A 435 -4.58 11.34 7.98
C PHE A 435 -3.96 10.31 8.95
N THR A 436 -2.63 10.18 8.97
CA THR A 436 -1.95 9.32 9.95
C THR A 436 -2.23 9.77 11.38
N VAL A 437 -2.05 11.07 11.67
CA VAL A 437 -2.29 11.66 12.99
C VAL A 437 -3.77 11.65 13.35
N ALA A 438 -4.65 12.00 12.41
CA ALA A 438 -6.09 11.99 12.63
C ALA A 438 -6.60 10.61 13.05
N LEU A 439 -6.12 9.52 12.43
CA LEU A 439 -6.52 8.17 12.81
C LEU A 439 -5.85 7.67 14.09
N ILE A 440 -4.62 8.10 14.41
CA ILE A 440 -4.00 7.83 15.72
C ILE A 440 -4.78 8.50 16.84
N LEU A 441 -5.17 9.77 16.69
CA LEU A 441 -5.82 10.54 17.75
C LEU A 441 -7.33 10.27 17.83
N GLY A 442 -7.98 10.05 16.69
CA GLY A 442 -9.44 9.87 16.59
C GLY A 442 -9.94 8.47 16.97
N SER A 443 -9.07 7.45 17.02
CA SER A 443 -9.47 6.12 17.46
C SER A 443 -9.87 6.14 18.94
N SER A 444 -11.03 5.62 19.34
CA SER A 444 -11.43 5.55 20.76
C SER A 444 -11.12 4.21 21.43
N THR A 445 -10.68 3.21 20.66
CA THR A 445 -10.40 1.86 21.16
C THR A 445 -9.00 1.74 21.78
N LYS A 446 -8.82 0.76 22.67
CA LYS A 446 -7.50 0.32 23.14
C LYS A 446 -6.76 -0.48 22.07
N ASP A 447 -7.50 -1.16 21.18
CA ASP A 447 -6.97 -2.01 20.11
C ASP A 447 -6.62 -1.21 18.85
N VAL A 448 -5.93 -0.08 19.04
CA VAL A 448 -5.66 0.91 17.99
C VAL A 448 -4.94 0.28 16.80
N TYR A 449 -3.94 -0.55 17.07
CA TYR A 449 -3.18 -1.24 16.02
C TYR A 449 -4.09 -2.12 15.16
N GLN A 450 -4.84 -3.03 15.79
CA GLN A 450 -5.66 -4.02 15.09
C GLN A 450 -6.86 -3.37 14.39
N PHE A 451 -7.50 -2.37 15.02
CA PHE A 451 -8.58 -1.62 14.40
C PHE A 451 -8.14 -0.97 13.08
N LEU A 452 -6.98 -0.32 13.09
CA LEU A 452 -6.49 0.45 11.95
C LEU A 452 -5.85 -0.43 10.87
N SER A 453 -5.13 -1.48 11.24
CA SER A 453 -4.64 -2.48 10.27
C SER A 453 -5.80 -3.18 9.56
N ASN A 454 -6.89 -3.48 10.28
CA ASN A 454 -8.06 -4.12 9.69
C ASN A 454 -8.79 -3.21 8.73
N ILE A 455 -9.03 -1.95 9.11
CA ILE A 455 -9.69 -0.99 8.21
C ILE A 455 -8.89 -0.91 6.91
N PHE A 456 -7.58 -0.66 6.96
CA PHE A 456 -6.74 -0.56 5.77
C PHE A 456 -6.76 -1.82 4.91
N THR A 457 -6.62 -3.00 5.52
CA THR A 457 -6.55 -4.27 4.78
C THR A 457 -7.88 -4.60 4.14
N TYR A 458 -8.95 -4.48 4.92
CA TYR A 458 -10.30 -4.76 4.46
C TYR A 458 -10.68 -3.85 3.29
N SER A 459 -10.38 -2.56 3.44
CA SER A 459 -10.69 -1.56 2.44
C SER A 459 -9.80 -1.73 1.18
N GLY A 460 -8.53 -2.10 1.35
CA GLY A 460 -7.65 -2.47 0.24
C GLY A 460 -8.09 -3.73 -0.51
N ASN A 461 -8.70 -4.70 0.19
CA ASN A 461 -9.14 -5.95 -0.42
C ASN A 461 -10.27 -5.74 -1.43
N TRP A 462 -11.18 -4.78 -1.23
CA TRP A 462 -12.18 -4.42 -2.24
C TRP A 462 -11.56 -3.92 -3.56
N ILE A 463 -10.52 -3.08 -3.47
CA ILE A 463 -9.76 -2.62 -4.65
C ILE A 463 -9.14 -3.82 -5.39
N LYS A 464 -8.54 -4.75 -4.64
CA LYS A 464 -7.93 -5.96 -5.18
C LYS A 464 -8.96 -6.91 -5.82
N VAL A 465 -10.16 -7.02 -5.25
CA VAL A 465 -11.28 -7.76 -5.86
C VAL A 465 -11.64 -7.16 -7.21
N PHE A 466 -11.80 -5.83 -7.31
CA PHE A 466 -12.08 -5.17 -8.59
C PHE A 466 -10.98 -5.38 -9.62
N LEU A 467 -9.71 -5.44 -9.21
CA LEU A 467 -8.60 -5.76 -10.10
C LEU A 467 -8.62 -7.21 -10.58
N GLY A 468 -8.84 -8.18 -9.69
CA GLY A 468 -8.92 -9.59 -10.07
C GLY A 468 -10.09 -9.87 -11.00
N VAL A 469 -11.27 -9.35 -10.68
CA VAL A 469 -12.46 -9.43 -11.57
C VAL A 469 -12.20 -8.70 -12.89
N GLY A 470 -11.54 -7.54 -12.83
CA GLY A 470 -11.15 -6.77 -14.00
C GLY A 470 -10.22 -7.54 -14.94
N LEU A 471 -9.24 -8.26 -14.39
CA LEU A 471 -8.33 -9.08 -15.19
C LEU A 471 -9.04 -10.27 -15.83
N LEU A 472 -9.98 -10.90 -15.11
CA LEU A 472 -10.82 -11.96 -15.69
C LEU A 472 -11.66 -11.39 -16.84
N TYR A 473 -12.30 -10.23 -16.65
CA TYR A 473 -13.03 -9.55 -17.71
C TYR A 473 -12.15 -9.29 -18.95
N LEU A 474 -10.94 -8.74 -18.76
CA LEU A 474 -10.01 -8.49 -19.86
C LEU A 474 -9.58 -9.78 -20.58
N ASN A 475 -9.33 -10.86 -19.85
CA ASN A 475 -8.92 -12.15 -20.43
C ASN A 475 -10.05 -12.87 -21.17
N PHE A 476 -11.29 -12.73 -20.73
CA PHE A 476 -12.45 -13.44 -21.30
C PHE A 476 -13.30 -12.59 -22.25
N THR A 477 -12.94 -11.32 -22.48
CA THR A 477 -13.67 -10.43 -23.39
C THR A 477 -12.84 -10.18 -24.67
N PRO A 478 -13.17 -10.83 -25.80
CA PRO A 478 -12.39 -10.72 -27.03
C PRO A 478 -12.23 -9.28 -27.55
N SER A 479 -13.24 -8.43 -27.36
CA SER A 479 -13.19 -7.03 -27.82
C SER A 479 -12.15 -6.17 -27.11
N GLU A 480 -11.61 -6.61 -25.97
CA GLU A 480 -10.58 -5.86 -25.24
C GLU A 480 -9.17 -6.09 -25.80
N ASN A 481 -8.97 -7.08 -26.69
CA ASN A 481 -7.68 -7.44 -27.29
C ASN A 481 -6.54 -7.56 -26.25
N TRP A 482 -6.86 -8.02 -25.04
CA TRP A 482 -5.89 -8.10 -23.94
C TRP A 482 -4.87 -9.22 -24.13
N ALA A 483 -5.28 -10.32 -24.75
CA ALA A 483 -4.45 -11.50 -24.97
C ALA A 483 -3.47 -11.39 -26.16
N THR A 484 -3.26 -10.18 -26.72
CA THR A 484 -2.35 -9.99 -27.86
C THR A 484 -0.87 -10.11 -27.45
N PRO A 485 0.03 -10.57 -28.34
CA PRO A 485 1.46 -10.74 -28.03
C PRO A 485 2.16 -9.47 -27.52
N GLU A 486 1.70 -8.30 -27.95
CA GLU A 486 2.22 -7.00 -27.52
C GLU A 486 1.97 -6.73 -26.02
N ASN A 487 0.81 -7.14 -25.51
CA ASN A 487 0.40 -6.95 -24.12
C ASN A 487 0.79 -8.14 -23.23
N LYS A 488 0.94 -9.35 -23.79
CA LYS A 488 1.04 -10.62 -23.05
C LYS A 488 2.50 -11.03 -22.72
N ARG A 489 3.26 -10.15 -22.06
CA ARG A 489 4.64 -10.47 -21.59
C ARG A 489 4.67 -11.44 -20.40
N PHE A 490 3.57 -11.51 -19.65
CA PHE A 490 3.28 -12.48 -18.58
C PHE A 490 1.79 -12.84 -18.65
N HIS A 491 1.44 -14.06 -18.23
CA HIS A 491 0.04 -14.48 -18.16
C HIS A 491 -0.24 -15.17 -16.82
N SER A 492 -1.15 -14.59 -16.05
CA SER A 492 -1.79 -15.19 -14.89
C SER A 492 -2.83 -16.20 -15.35
N TYR A 493 -2.70 -17.44 -14.90
CA TYR A 493 -3.72 -18.44 -15.14
C TYR A 493 -5.04 -18.03 -14.45
N PRO A 494 -6.19 -18.05 -15.15
CA PRO A 494 -7.47 -17.61 -14.58
C PRO A 494 -7.84 -18.30 -13.26
N VAL A 495 -7.45 -19.57 -13.08
CA VAL A 495 -7.69 -20.30 -11.83
C VAL A 495 -7.01 -19.65 -10.62
N LEU A 496 -5.80 -19.09 -10.79
CA LEU A 496 -5.08 -18.38 -9.73
C LEU A 496 -5.80 -17.08 -9.37
N THR A 497 -6.27 -16.35 -10.40
CA THR A 497 -7.04 -15.12 -10.21
C THR A 497 -8.37 -15.39 -9.53
N VAL A 498 -9.09 -16.44 -9.92
CA VAL A 498 -10.36 -16.85 -9.27
C VAL A 498 -10.10 -17.25 -7.81
N PHE A 499 -9.10 -18.08 -7.54
CA PHE A 499 -8.75 -18.46 -6.16
C PHE A 499 -8.44 -17.23 -5.31
N TRP A 500 -7.65 -16.29 -5.83
CA TRP A 500 -7.33 -15.05 -5.13
C TRP A 500 -8.55 -14.19 -4.86
N VAL A 501 -9.41 -13.97 -5.87
CA VAL A 501 -10.66 -13.20 -5.73
C VAL A 501 -11.60 -13.84 -4.71
N VAL A 502 -11.78 -15.16 -4.74
CA VAL A 502 -12.61 -15.89 -3.77
C VAL A 502 -12.06 -15.73 -2.35
N GLY A 503 -10.75 -15.87 -2.16
CA GLY A 503 -10.11 -15.64 -0.86
C GLY A 503 -10.27 -14.20 -0.36
N LEU A 504 -10.15 -13.21 -1.24
CA LEU A 504 -10.40 -11.81 -0.89
C LEU A 504 -11.86 -11.57 -0.51
N LEU A 505 -12.81 -12.09 -1.30
CA LEU A 505 -14.25 -12.00 -1.00
C LEU A 505 -14.59 -12.64 0.33
N TYR A 506 -13.96 -13.76 0.68
CA TYR A 506 -14.10 -14.37 2.01
C TYR A 506 -13.67 -13.41 3.13
N THR A 507 -12.51 -12.75 2.99
CA THR A 507 -12.07 -11.73 3.97
C THR A 507 -12.90 -10.46 3.97
N CYS A 508 -13.66 -10.17 2.90
CA CYS A 508 -14.60 -9.06 2.87
C CYS A 508 -15.96 -9.43 3.50
N ALA A 509 -16.48 -10.63 3.24
CA ALA A 509 -17.83 -11.00 3.66
C ALA A 509 -17.90 -11.47 5.12
N ALA A 510 -17.02 -12.38 5.52
CA ALA A 510 -17.13 -13.07 6.81
C ALA A 510 -16.95 -12.15 8.05
N PRO A 511 -16.22 -11.04 8.02
CA PRO A 511 -16.18 -10.09 9.15
C PRO A 511 -17.52 -9.39 9.46
N PHE A 512 -18.53 -9.46 8.58
CA PHE A 512 -19.90 -9.01 8.89
C PHE A 512 -20.66 -9.96 9.82
N ILE A 513 -20.06 -11.08 10.22
CA ILE A 513 -20.64 -12.01 11.19
C ILE A 513 -20.25 -11.54 12.61
N PRO A 514 -21.17 -11.55 13.61
CA PRO A 514 -20.92 -10.98 14.94
C PRO A 514 -19.69 -11.52 15.67
N ASN A 515 -18.69 -10.69 15.96
CA ASN A 515 -17.46 -11.12 16.65
C ASN A 515 -17.03 -10.14 17.75
N LYS A 516 -16.16 -10.58 18.67
CA LYS A 516 -15.60 -9.77 19.77
C LYS A 516 -14.16 -9.32 19.52
N LEU A 517 -13.77 -9.15 18.27
CA LEU A 517 -12.38 -8.89 17.88
C LEU A 517 -11.79 -7.60 18.49
N LEU A 518 -12.61 -6.55 18.60
CA LEU A 518 -12.17 -5.25 19.08
C LEU A 518 -12.95 -4.85 20.32
N THR A 519 -12.21 -4.48 21.35
CA THR A 519 -12.75 -4.03 22.62
C THR A 519 -13.57 -2.78 22.41
N LYS A 520 -14.85 -2.82 22.81
CA LYS A 520 -15.80 -1.70 22.76
C LYS A 520 -16.03 -1.11 21.35
N VAL A 521 -15.70 -1.85 20.28
CA VAL A 521 -16.02 -1.48 18.91
C VAL A 521 -16.93 -2.57 18.34
N HIS A 522 -18.11 -2.18 17.88
CA HIS A 522 -19.04 -3.13 17.28
C HIS A 522 -18.42 -3.76 16.03
N PHE A 523 -18.57 -5.08 15.87
CA PHE A 523 -17.92 -5.85 14.80
C PHE A 523 -18.19 -5.30 13.40
N SER A 524 -19.37 -4.72 13.17
CA SER A 524 -19.74 -4.18 11.86
C SER A 524 -19.02 -2.89 11.50
N VAL A 525 -18.40 -2.18 12.44
CA VAL A 525 -17.78 -0.86 12.19
C VAL A 525 -16.67 -0.95 11.16
N VAL A 526 -15.74 -1.89 11.33
CA VAL A 526 -14.62 -2.09 10.40
C VAL A 526 -15.10 -2.45 8.98
N PRO A 527 -15.91 -3.52 8.78
CA PRO A 527 -16.37 -3.89 7.45
C PRO A 527 -17.34 -2.87 6.85
N ALA A 528 -18.14 -2.16 7.66
CA ALA A 528 -19.02 -1.09 7.18
C ALA A 528 -18.23 0.15 6.73
N LEU A 529 -17.20 0.57 7.48
CA LEU A 529 -16.32 1.67 7.05
C LEU A 529 -15.55 1.29 5.77
N GLY A 530 -15.00 0.08 5.75
CA GLY A 530 -14.22 -0.40 4.62
C GLY A 530 -15.05 -0.66 3.35
N THR A 531 -16.33 -1.01 3.47
CA THR A 531 -17.25 -1.12 2.31
C THR A 531 -17.83 0.25 1.96
N GLY A 532 -18.18 1.06 2.96
CA GLY A 532 -18.73 2.39 2.82
C GLY A 532 -17.81 3.36 2.09
N MET A 533 -16.49 3.15 2.12
CA MET A 533 -15.54 3.92 1.31
C MET A 533 -15.87 3.88 -0.19
N LEU A 534 -16.43 2.77 -0.69
CA LEU A 534 -16.74 2.62 -2.12
C LEU A 534 -17.84 3.61 -2.48
N VAL A 535 -18.85 3.69 -1.62
CA VAL A 535 -19.94 4.66 -1.71
C VAL A 535 -19.40 6.08 -1.56
N ILE A 536 -18.52 6.34 -0.60
CA ILE A 536 -17.88 7.66 -0.43
C ILE A 536 -17.11 8.06 -1.69
N GLY A 537 -16.38 7.12 -2.32
CA GLY A 537 -15.68 7.34 -3.59
C GLY A 537 -16.62 7.68 -4.74
N VAL A 538 -17.76 6.99 -4.84
CA VAL A 538 -18.81 7.30 -5.82
C VAL A 538 -19.42 8.67 -5.56
N VAL A 539 -19.76 8.99 -4.30
CA VAL A 539 -20.30 10.30 -3.92
C VAL A 539 -19.30 11.41 -4.21
N TYR A 540 -18.03 11.19 -3.88
CA TYR A 540 -16.93 12.11 -4.20
C TYR A 540 -16.85 12.35 -5.71
N TRP A 541 -16.89 11.28 -6.51
CA TRP A 541 -16.91 11.39 -7.97
C TRP A 541 -18.12 12.18 -8.47
N VAL A 542 -19.33 11.95 -7.94
CA VAL A 542 -20.52 12.73 -8.33
C VAL A 542 -20.31 14.22 -8.03
N VAL A 543 -19.83 14.54 -6.83
CA VAL A 543 -19.58 15.94 -6.46
C VAL A 543 -18.51 16.56 -7.36
N TRP A 544 -17.38 15.88 -7.52
CA TRP A 544 -16.22 16.38 -8.28
C TRP A 544 -16.47 16.45 -9.79
N ALA A 545 -17.06 15.41 -10.40
CA ALA A 545 -17.25 15.29 -11.85
C ALA A 545 -18.57 15.86 -12.36
N LYS A 546 -19.60 16.02 -11.52
CA LYS A 546 -20.94 16.48 -11.94
C LYS A 546 -21.35 17.79 -11.28
N VAL A 547 -21.22 17.88 -9.95
CA VAL A 547 -21.72 19.04 -9.20
C VAL A 547 -20.82 20.26 -9.35
N LEU A 548 -19.51 20.13 -9.09
CA LEU A 548 -18.57 21.26 -9.20
C LEU A 548 -18.56 21.88 -10.61
N PRO A 549 -18.52 21.11 -11.71
CA PRO A 549 -18.60 21.69 -13.06
C PRO A 549 -19.91 22.44 -13.33
N ALA A 550 -21.03 22.01 -12.72
CA ALA A 550 -22.30 22.74 -12.83
C ALA A 550 -22.24 24.15 -12.22
N PHE A 551 -21.35 24.37 -11.24
CA PHE A 551 -21.06 25.69 -10.65
C PHE A 551 -19.93 26.46 -11.36
N GLY A 552 -19.52 26.03 -12.57
CA GLY A 552 -18.51 26.72 -13.37
C GLY A 552 -17.06 26.34 -13.06
N PHE A 553 -16.83 25.28 -12.28
CA PHE A 553 -15.49 24.73 -12.07
C PHE A 553 -15.12 23.80 -13.23
N SER A 554 -14.37 24.29 -14.22
CA SER A 554 -13.75 23.42 -15.23
C SER A 554 -12.33 23.06 -14.79
N ILE A 555 -12.05 21.76 -14.75
CA ILE A 555 -10.73 21.21 -14.51
C ILE A 555 -10.27 20.68 -15.86
N GLN A 556 -9.36 21.39 -16.53
CA GLN A 556 -8.71 20.90 -17.75
C GLN A 556 -7.25 20.58 -17.45
N HIS A 557 -6.90 19.31 -17.65
CA HIS A 557 -5.53 18.81 -17.60
C HIS A 557 -5.13 18.41 -19.01
N GLU A 558 -4.06 19.00 -19.50
CA GLU A 558 -3.39 18.51 -20.70
C GLU A 558 -2.33 17.51 -20.24
N VAL A 559 -2.54 16.23 -20.53
CA VAL A 559 -1.58 15.17 -20.25
C VAL A 559 -0.76 14.92 -21.52
N VAL A 560 0.51 15.30 -21.53
CA VAL A 560 1.44 14.99 -22.63
C VAL A 560 2.23 13.76 -22.24
N VAL A 561 2.12 12.69 -23.03
CA VAL A 561 2.91 11.46 -22.85
C VAL A 561 4.23 11.61 -23.58
N LEU A 562 5.35 11.46 -22.87
CA LEU A 562 6.70 11.52 -23.43
C LEU A 562 7.09 10.21 -24.13
N PRO A 563 8.10 10.22 -25.02
CA PRO A 563 8.57 9.02 -25.73
C PRO A 563 9.02 7.88 -24.82
N ASP A 564 9.38 8.19 -23.56
CA ASP A 564 9.79 7.23 -22.55
C ASP A 564 8.62 6.67 -21.70
N GLY A 565 7.40 7.12 -21.98
CA GLY A 565 6.17 6.71 -21.29
C GLY A 565 5.83 7.51 -20.02
N SER A 566 6.60 8.56 -19.68
CA SER A 566 6.28 9.48 -18.58
C SER A 566 5.20 10.51 -18.99
N GLU A 567 4.47 11.08 -18.02
CA GLU A 567 3.35 12.00 -18.26
C GLU A 567 3.67 13.43 -17.76
N ARG A 568 3.36 14.45 -18.57
CA ARG A 568 3.37 15.87 -18.19
C ARG A 568 1.94 16.34 -18.00
N VAL A 569 1.61 16.98 -16.87
CA VAL A 569 0.25 17.50 -16.62
C VAL A 569 0.23 19.03 -16.55
N LYS A 570 -0.37 19.70 -17.53
CA LYS A 570 -0.58 21.17 -17.53
C LYS A 570 -1.97 21.51 -17.00
N TYR A 571 -2.04 22.36 -15.98
CA TYR A 571 -3.30 22.83 -15.38
C TYR A 571 -3.75 24.13 -16.05
N LYS A 572 -4.68 24.06 -17.00
CA LYS A 572 -5.25 25.28 -17.60
C LYS A 572 -6.60 25.60 -16.97
N ARG A 573 -6.71 26.77 -16.33
CA ARG A 573 -8.00 27.27 -15.85
C ARG A 573 -8.76 27.85 -17.05
N VAL A 574 -9.74 27.11 -17.58
CA VAL A 574 -10.55 27.59 -18.69
C VAL A 574 -11.80 28.27 -18.13
N ARG A 575 -11.97 29.57 -18.45
CA ARG A 575 -13.22 30.28 -18.15
C ARG A 575 -14.35 29.61 -18.93
N PRO A 576 -15.56 29.45 -18.35
CA PRO A 576 -16.70 28.94 -19.09
C PRO A 576 -16.86 29.77 -20.36
N ARG A 577 -16.95 29.10 -21.51
CA ARG A 577 -17.29 29.77 -22.78
C ARG A 577 -18.62 30.48 -22.54
N GLY A 578 -18.55 31.79 -22.36
CA GLY A 578 -19.72 32.63 -22.13
C GLY A 578 -20.64 32.51 -23.33
N GLY A 579 -21.80 31.89 -23.13
CA GLY A 579 -22.90 31.96 -24.09
C GLY A 579 -23.38 33.41 -24.18
N ARG A 580 -22.88 34.14 -25.18
CA ARG A 580 -23.53 35.31 -25.79
C ARG A 580 -22.83 35.59 -27.12
N GLY A 581 -23.32 34.93 -28.17
CA GLY A 581 -22.99 35.26 -29.54
C GLY A 581 -23.54 36.65 -29.89
N GLY A 582 -22.69 37.67 -29.82
CA GLY A 582 -22.92 38.95 -30.48
C GLY A 582 -22.43 38.85 -31.91
N ALA A 583 -23.34 38.56 -32.84
CA ALA A 583 -23.06 38.58 -34.27
C ALA A 583 -22.65 39.99 -34.72
N ARG A 584 -21.36 40.22 -34.95
CA ARG A 584 -20.89 41.38 -35.71
C ARG A 584 -20.49 40.91 -37.11
N ARG A 585 -21.47 40.88 -38.02
CA ARG A 585 -21.28 40.72 -39.46
C ARG A 585 -20.32 41.81 -39.94
N ARG A 586 -19.07 41.46 -40.26
CA ARG A 586 -18.23 42.25 -41.16
C ARG A 586 -18.52 41.78 -42.58
N ARG A 587 -19.08 42.70 -43.37
CA ARG A 587 -19.49 42.52 -44.76
C ARG A 587 -18.24 42.48 -45.64
N ASN A 588 -18.12 41.41 -46.43
CA ASN A 588 -17.10 41.21 -47.44
C ASN A 588 -17.21 42.27 -48.55
N GLY A 589 -16.08 42.85 -48.96
CA GLY A 589 -15.88 43.49 -50.25
C GLY A 589 -14.74 42.76 -50.95
N GLY A 590 -15.06 41.89 -51.90
CA GLY A 590 -14.10 41.06 -52.61
C GLY A 590 -13.53 41.74 -53.86
N ARG A 591 -12.27 41.42 -54.14
CA ARG A 591 -11.54 41.31 -55.43
C ARG A 591 -10.16 40.78 -55.02
N GLY A 592 -9.56 39.71 -55.51
CA GLY A 592 -9.79 38.74 -56.58
C GLY A 592 -8.47 37.95 -56.71
N GLY A 593 -8.50 36.75 -57.26
CA GLY A 593 -7.28 35.98 -57.62
C GLY A 593 -7.06 34.74 -56.76
N GLY A 594 -7.19 33.56 -57.39
CA GLY A 594 -7.22 32.26 -56.74
C GLY A 594 -5.90 31.50 -56.69
N ARG A 595 -6.08 30.18 -56.45
CA ARG A 595 -5.15 29.10 -56.06
C ARG A 595 -4.93 29.08 -54.53
N GLY A 596 -5.33 28.07 -53.77
CA GLY A 596 -5.72 26.69 -54.05
C GLY A 596 -5.14 25.87 -52.90
N GLY A 597 -5.93 25.64 -51.84
CA GLY A 597 -5.52 24.92 -50.64
C GLY A 597 -6.74 24.57 -49.81
N THR A 598 -7.22 23.34 -49.98
CA THR A 598 -8.50 22.83 -49.51
C THR A 598 -8.38 22.39 -48.05
N THR A 599 -8.94 23.14 -47.11
CA THR A 599 -9.26 22.63 -45.77
C THR A 599 -10.76 22.41 -45.68
N VAL A 600 -11.16 21.13 -45.72
CA VAL A 600 -12.55 20.71 -45.56
C VAL A 600 -12.84 20.57 -44.06
N VAL A 601 -13.73 21.42 -43.57
CA VAL A 601 -14.44 21.23 -42.30
C VAL A 601 -15.80 20.65 -42.66
N TRP A 602 -16.12 19.44 -42.19
CA TRP A 602 -17.50 18.93 -42.17
C TRP A 602 -18.02 18.85 -40.75
N ARG A 603 -19.33 19.09 -40.70
CA ARG A 603 -20.21 19.49 -39.60
C ARG A 603 -20.38 18.48 -38.48
#